data_AF-A0A9P6IKI1-F1
#
_entry.id   AF-A0A9P6IKI1-F1
#
_cell.length_a   1.000
_cell.length_b   1.000
_cell.length_c   1.000
_cell.angle_alpha   90.00
_cell.angle_beta   90.00
_cell.angle_gamma   90.00
#
_symmetry.space_group_name_H-M   'P 1'
#
loop_
_entity.id
_entity.type
_entity.pdbx_description
1 polymer ?
#
loop_
_entity_poly.entity_id
_entity_poly.type
_entity_poly.pdbx_seq_one_letter_code
_entity_poly.pdbx_strand_id
1 'polypeptide(L)'
;MCAKQDVTFYEPPSTLHKTFRLAYIAAGLQLIFWCNVAQYAFTHYTDNPIFSATQPPPPLLPLPGTEGIESTKVPLAPLRKRIIISAGLIGTGLVIAFGICAVPWRYVTKLTLLRGGTQVRIETGRKFPKGYHRVYPIQDIQCRQQLATNVGPQGTSPVKEGSSTHIMLGSKKERMAFFIDRRGWFKDTTL
;
A
#
# COMPACT_ATOMS: atom_id res chain seq x y z
N MET A 1 -28.03 24.87 27.97
CA MET A 1 -27.19 23.66 27.82
C MET A 1 -26.72 23.60 26.38
N CYS A 2 -25.46 23.99 26.10
CA CYS A 2 -24.95 24.07 24.73
C CYS A 2 -24.77 22.65 24.17
N ALA A 3 -25.45 22.32 23.08
CA ALA A 3 -25.27 21.05 22.39
C ALA A 3 -23.86 21.01 21.81
N LYS A 4 -22.91 20.39 22.51
CA LYS A 4 -21.56 20.13 21.98
C LYS A 4 -21.70 19.24 20.75
N GLN A 5 -21.65 19.86 19.57
CA GLN A 5 -21.64 19.19 18.27
C GLN A 5 -20.27 18.51 18.06
N ASP A 6 -20.24 17.49 17.22
CA ASP A 6 -19.00 16.85 16.79
C ASP A 6 -18.19 17.86 15.96
N VAL A 7 -16.95 18.13 16.38
CA VAL A 7 -16.09 19.11 15.72
C VAL A 7 -15.12 18.38 14.79
N THR A 8 -15.13 18.73 13.51
CA THR A 8 -14.15 18.21 12.54
C THR A 8 -12.96 19.16 12.50
N PHE A 9 -11.77 18.65 12.85
CA PHE A 9 -10.54 19.43 12.93
C PHE A 9 -9.71 19.40 11.66
N TYR A 10 -9.88 18.39 10.83
CA TYR A 10 -9.01 18.17 9.68
C TYR A 10 -9.77 17.66 8.47
N GLU A 11 -9.50 18.28 7.33
CA GLU A 11 -9.87 17.81 6.00
C GLU A 11 -8.64 17.79 5.08
N PRO A 12 -8.48 16.77 4.22
CA PRO A 12 -7.30 16.59 3.41
C PRO A 12 -7.37 17.50 2.17
N PRO A 13 -6.23 17.75 1.49
CA PRO A 13 -6.28 18.46 0.22
C PRO A 13 -7.06 17.64 -0.82
N SER A 14 -7.81 18.33 -1.70
CA SER A 14 -8.66 17.68 -2.72
C SER A 14 -7.86 16.79 -3.70
N THR A 15 -6.55 17.04 -3.83
CA THR A 15 -5.62 16.22 -4.61
C THR A 15 -5.43 14.81 -4.03
N LEU A 16 -5.56 14.62 -2.72
CA LEU A 16 -5.32 13.35 -2.05
C LEU A 16 -6.28 12.25 -2.55
N HIS A 17 -7.55 12.60 -2.79
CA HIS A 17 -8.53 11.68 -3.33
C HIS A 17 -8.17 11.18 -4.74
N LYS A 18 -7.57 12.04 -5.57
CA LYS A 18 -7.07 11.66 -6.91
C LYS A 18 -5.92 10.66 -6.78
N THR A 19 -4.98 10.92 -5.88
CA THR A 19 -3.85 10.02 -5.61
C THR A 19 -4.32 8.65 -5.12
N PHE A 20 -5.28 8.60 -4.20
CA PHE A 20 -5.83 7.32 -3.72
C PHE A 20 -6.55 6.57 -4.84
N ARG A 21 -7.33 7.26 -5.66
CA ARG A 21 -7.98 6.65 -6.82
C ARG A 21 -6.94 6.05 -7.78
N LEU A 22 -5.87 6.79 -8.07
CA LEU A 22 -4.77 6.31 -8.90
C LEU A 22 -4.06 5.10 -8.28
N ALA A 23 -3.80 5.11 -6.97
CA ALA A 23 -3.20 3.98 -6.26
C ALA A 23 -4.06 2.71 -6.35
N TYR A 24 -5.38 2.82 -6.18
CA TYR A 24 -6.29 1.68 -6.34
C TYR A 24 -6.35 1.18 -7.80
N ILE A 25 -6.32 2.09 -8.78
CA ILE A 25 -6.26 1.71 -10.21
C ILE A 25 -4.95 0.99 -10.50
N ALA A 26 -3.82 1.52 -10.03
CA ALA A 26 -2.50 0.91 -10.20
C ALA A 26 -2.42 -0.48 -9.54
N ALA A 27 -3.00 -0.64 -8.35
CA ALA A 27 -3.11 -1.95 -7.68
C ALA A 27 -3.94 -2.95 -8.50
N GLY A 28 -5.01 -2.49 -9.17
CA GLY A 28 -5.79 -3.32 -10.09
C GLY A 28 -5.02 -3.71 -11.35
N LEU A 29 -4.38 -2.74 -12.01
CA LEU A 29 -3.59 -2.98 -13.23
C LEU A 29 -2.42 -3.94 -12.96
N GLN A 30 -1.72 -3.78 -11.85
CA GLN A 30 -0.61 -4.68 -11.52
C GLN A 30 -1.11 -6.10 -11.20
N LEU A 31 -2.30 -6.27 -10.59
CA LEU A 31 -2.88 -7.61 -10.41
C LEU A 31 -3.21 -8.26 -11.75
N ILE A 32 -3.79 -7.52 -12.70
CA ILE A 32 -4.05 -8.02 -14.06
C ILE A 32 -2.74 -8.46 -14.71
N PHE A 33 -1.67 -7.68 -14.57
CA PHE A 33 -0.33 -8.06 -15.04
C PHE A 33 0.13 -9.39 -14.43
N TRP A 34 0.10 -9.56 -13.10
CA TRP A 34 0.51 -10.81 -12.47
C TRP A 34 -0.39 -12.00 -12.82
N CYS A 35 -1.69 -11.79 -12.99
CA CYS A 35 -2.60 -12.82 -13.46
C CYS A 35 -2.28 -13.26 -14.89
N ASN A 36 -1.94 -12.33 -15.79
CA ASN A 36 -1.51 -12.66 -17.14
C ASN A 36 -0.19 -13.45 -17.13
N VAL A 37 0.78 -13.03 -16.31
CA VAL A 37 2.06 -13.77 -16.16
C VAL A 37 1.83 -15.16 -15.56
N ALA A 38 0.93 -15.29 -14.58
CA ALA A 38 0.56 -16.57 -13.99
C ALA A 38 -0.15 -17.49 -14.99
N GLN A 39 -1.04 -16.94 -15.81
CA GLN A 39 -1.70 -17.68 -16.90
C GLN A 39 -0.68 -18.16 -17.93
N TYR A 40 0.25 -17.28 -18.33
CA TYR A 40 1.32 -17.63 -19.25
C TYR A 40 2.23 -18.73 -18.68
N ALA A 41 2.61 -18.64 -17.40
CA ALA A 41 3.36 -19.69 -16.73
C ALA A 41 2.56 -21.00 -16.66
N PHE A 42 1.24 -20.94 -16.44
CA PHE A 42 0.42 -22.15 -16.42
C PHE A 42 0.36 -22.84 -17.80
N THR A 43 0.23 -22.09 -18.89
CA THR A 43 0.09 -22.68 -20.23
C THR A 43 1.43 -23.03 -20.89
N HIS A 44 2.48 -22.25 -20.66
CA HIS A 44 3.76 -22.36 -21.38
C HIS A 44 4.96 -22.78 -20.52
N TYR A 45 4.80 -23.05 -19.21
CA TYR A 45 5.93 -23.50 -18.42
C TYR A 45 6.37 -24.93 -18.81
N THR A 46 7.62 -25.02 -19.24
CA THR A 46 8.28 -26.24 -19.69
C THR A 46 9.30 -26.68 -18.66
N ASP A 47 9.44 -27.99 -18.48
CA ASP A 47 10.55 -28.56 -17.69
C ASP A 47 11.77 -28.59 -18.62
N ASN A 48 12.49 -27.48 -18.74
CA ASN A 48 13.77 -27.46 -19.44
C ASN A 48 14.85 -28.06 -18.52
N PRO A 49 15.42 -29.24 -18.84
CA PRO A 49 16.46 -29.86 -18.01
C PRO A 49 17.77 -29.05 -18.01
N ILE A 50 17.94 -28.09 -18.93
CA ILE A 50 19.14 -27.23 -19.05
C ILE A 50 19.41 -26.39 -17.78
N PHE A 51 18.37 -26.07 -17.01
CA PHE A 51 18.51 -25.32 -15.74
C PHE A 51 18.38 -26.18 -14.48
N SER A 52 18.19 -27.50 -14.63
CA SER A 52 18.35 -28.42 -13.50
C SER A 52 19.84 -28.56 -13.25
N ALA A 53 20.30 -28.20 -12.04
CA ALA A 53 21.69 -28.16 -11.60
C ALA A 53 22.42 -29.53 -11.55
N THR A 54 22.01 -30.49 -12.37
CA THR A 54 22.46 -31.89 -12.34
C THR A 54 22.48 -32.51 -13.75
N GLN A 55 23.16 -31.90 -14.72
CA GLN A 55 23.58 -32.64 -15.92
C GLN A 55 25.08 -32.48 -16.22
N PRO A 56 25.78 -33.59 -16.57
CA PRO A 56 27.17 -33.58 -17.04
C PRO A 56 27.30 -32.85 -18.40
N PRO A 57 28.52 -32.45 -18.82
CA PRO A 57 28.72 -31.57 -19.98
C PRO A 57 28.09 -32.13 -21.26
N PRO A 58 27.58 -31.25 -22.15
CA PRO A 58 26.91 -31.68 -23.39
C PRO A 58 27.90 -32.40 -24.33
N PRO A 59 27.45 -33.44 -25.08
CA PRO A 59 28.25 -34.02 -26.15
C PRO A 59 28.47 -33.03 -27.31
N LEU A 60 29.63 -33.16 -27.96
CA LEU A 60 30.12 -32.28 -29.04
C LEU A 60 29.10 -32.06 -30.17
N LEU A 61 28.97 -30.79 -30.57
CA LEU A 61 28.09 -30.25 -31.61
C LEU A 61 28.20 -30.99 -32.97
N PRO A 62 27.10 -31.24 -33.70
CA PRO A 62 27.15 -31.52 -35.13
C PRO A 62 27.45 -30.25 -35.93
N LEU A 63 28.24 -30.40 -37.00
CA LEU A 63 28.74 -29.35 -37.89
C LEU A 63 27.61 -28.56 -38.62
N PRO A 64 27.92 -27.34 -39.12
CA PRO A 64 26.93 -26.40 -39.64
C PRO A 64 26.36 -26.87 -40.97
N GLY A 65 25.03 -26.96 -41.07
CA GLY A 65 24.35 -27.33 -42.32
C GLY A 65 22.91 -27.80 -42.20
N THR A 66 22.31 -27.86 -41.01
CA THR A 66 20.90 -28.28 -40.87
C THR A 66 20.01 -27.07 -40.62
N GLU A 67 19.67 -26.38 -41.70
CA GLU A 67 18.50 -25.51 -41.75
C GLU A 67 17.25 -26.38 -41.66
N GLY A 68 16.63 -26.37 -40.48
CA GLY A 68 15.35 -27.00 -40.23
C GLY A 68 14.86 -26.49 -38.90
N ILE A 69 13.80 -25.68 -38.93
CA ILE A 69 13.10 -25.15 -37.76
C ILE A 69 12.53 -26.33 -36.98
N GLU A 70 13.34 -26.99 -36.16
CA GLU A 70 12.82 -27.88 -35.14
C GLU A 70 12.19 -27.00 -34.07
N SER A 71 10.88 -26.80 -34.23
CA SER A 71 9.99 -26.55 -33.11
C SER A 71 10.14 -27.75 -32.18
N THR A 72 11.19 -27.74 -31.36
CA THR A 72 11.37 -28.69 -30.29
C THR A 72 10.17 -28.46 -29.40
N LYS A 73 9.16 -29.34 -29.50
CA LYS A 73 8.02 -29.40 -28.59
C LYS A 73 8.59 -29.75 -27.22
N VAL A 74 9.10 -28.73 -26.53
CA VAL A 74 9.65 -28.90 -25.20
C VAL A 74 8.53 -29.47 -24.34
N PRO A 75 8.75 -30.60 -23.66
CA PRO A 75 7.71 -31.22 -22.88
C PRO A 75 7.23 -30.25 -21.81
N LEU A 76 5.94 -30.01 -21.88
CA LEU A 76 5.20 -29.13 -21.03
C LEU A 76 5.29 -29.70 -19.59
N ALA A 77 5.68 -28.90 -18.59
CA ALA A 77 5.98 -29.39 -17.23
C ALA A 77 4.78 -30.12 -16.59
N PRO A 78 4.95 -31.02 -15.61
CA PRO A 78 3.83 -31.66 -14.93
C PRO A 78 2.88 -30.62 -14.31
N LEU A 79 1.58 -30.92 -14.36
CA LEU A 79 0.50 -30.01 -13.98
C LEU A 79 0.67 -29.43 -12.55
N ARG A 80 1.18 -30.22 -11.61
CA ARG A 80 1.47 -29.74 -10.23
C ARG A 80 2.50 -28.61 -10.19
N LYS A 81 3.61 -28.72 -10.96
CA LYS A 81 4.65 -27.67 -10.97
C LYS A 81 4.11 -26.36 -11.50
N ARG A 82 3.28 -26.42 -12.54
CA ARG A 82 2.64 -25.23 -13.14
C ARG A 82 1.67 -24.54 -12.20
N ILE A 83 0.85 -25.32 -11.47
CA ILE A 83 -0.05 -24.77 -10.44
C ILE A 83 0.76 -24.07 -9.34
N ILE A 84 1.84 -24.69 -8.86
CA ILE A 84 2.66 -24.12 -7.79
C ILE A 84 3.27 -22.78 -8.25
N ILE A 85 3.82 -22.73 -9.46
CA ILE A 85 4.44 -21.52 -10.01
C ILE A 85 3.40 -20.43 -10.27
N SER A 86 2.27 -20.77 -10.88
CA SER A 86 1.20 -19.79 -11.14
C SER A 86 0.60 -19.25 -9.82
N ALA A 87 0.41 -20.11 -8.81
CA ALA A 87 -0.04 -19.69 -7.49
C ALA A 87 0.99 -18.76 -6.81
N GLY A 88 2.29 -19.04 -6.93
CA GLY A 88 3.34 -18.16 -6.41
C GLY A 88 3.34 -16.76 -7.06
N LEU A 89 3.11 -16.71 -8.38
CA LEU A 89 3.01 -15.45 -9.13
C LEU A 89 1.78 -14.64 -8.72
N ILE A 90 0.62 -15.28 -8.56
CA ILE A 90 -0.60 -14.63 -8.05
C ILE A 90 -0.35 -14.12 -6.62
N GLY A 91 0.27 -14.92 -5.76
CA GLY A 91 0.62 -14.54 -4.40
C GLY A 91 1.52 -13.30 -4.35
N THR A 92 2.51 -13.23 -5.23
CA THR A 92 3.40 -12.07 -5.39
C THR A 92 2.61 -10.82 -5.77
N GLY A 93 1.72 -10.95 -6.76
CA GLY A 93 0.81 -9.87 -7.15
C GLY A 93 -0.06 -9.38 -5.99
N LEU A 94 -0.61 -10.28 -5.17
CA LEU A 94 -1.42 -9.90 -4.01
C LEU A 94 -0.63 -9.12 -2.95
N VAL A 95 0.63 -9.51 -2.68
CA VAL A 95 1.49 -8.81 -1.73
C VAL A 95 1.78 -7.39 -2.21
N ILE A 96 2.10 -7.20 -3.50
CA ILE A 96 2.37 -5.88 -4.08
C ILE A 96 1.09 -5.02 -4.05
N ALA A 97 -0.06 -5.58 -4.44
CA ALA A 97 -1.35 -4.89 -4.37
C ALA A 97 -1.67 -4.42 -2.94
N PHE A 98 -1.42 -5.29 -1.96
CA PHE A 98 -1.62 -4.96 -0.55
C PHE A 98 -0.69 -3.82 -0.11
N GLY A 99 0.58 -3.83 -0.52
CA GLY A 99 1.51 -2.73 -0.26
C GLY A 99 1.04 -1.39 -0.82
N ILE A 100 0.56 -1.37 -2.07
CA ILE A 100 0.02 -0.16 -2.71
C ILE A 100 -1.23 0.33 -1.96
N CYS A 101 -2.12 -0.58 -1.57
CA CYS A 101 -3.35 -0.23 -0.83
C CYS A 101 -3.08 0.14 0.64
N ALA A 102 -1.96 -0.28 1.23
CA ALA A 102 -1.62 0.02 2.61
C ALA A 102 -1.42 1.53 2.83
N VAL A 103 -0.95 2.25 1.81
CA VAL A 103 -0.77 3.71 1.84
C VAL A 103 -2.12 4.40 2.10
N PRO A 104 -3.14 4.36 1.21
CA PRO A 104 -4.42 5.03 1.44
C PRO A 104 -5.16 4.55 2.70
N TRP A 105 -4.90 3.33 3.18
CA TRP A 105 -5.49 2.83 4.43
C TRP A 105 -4.91 3.47 5.68
N ARG A 106 -3.72 4.07 5.60
CA ARG A 106 -3.04 4.73 6.72
C ARG A 106 -3.19 6.25 6.70
N TYR A 107 -3.60 6.83 5.57
CA TYR A 107 -3.87 8.25 5.51
C TYR A 107 -5.21 8.61 6.14
N VAL A 108 -5.19 9.64 6.99
CA VAL A 108 -6.36 10.22 7.60
C VAL A 108 -7.07 11.12 6.59
N THR A 109 -8.35 10.87 6.36
CA THR A 109 -9.23 11.71 5.55
C THR A 109 -10.09 12.62 6.40
N LYS A 110 -10.37 12.27 7.66
CA LYS A 110 -11.13 13.13 8.54
C LYS A 110 -10.74 12.88 9.99
N LEU A 111 -10.57 13.96 10.74
CA LEU A 111 -10.36 13.90 12.18
C LEU A 111 -11.51 14.64 12.87
N THR A 112 -12.27 13.93 13.71
CA THR A 112 -13.43 14.50 14.39
C THR A 112 -13.34 14.24 15.89
N LEU A 113 -13.41 15.28 16.72
CA LEU A 113 -13.59 15.12 18.17
C LEU A 113 -15.07 14.86 18.43
N LEU A 114 -15.36 13.76 19.12
CA LEU A 114 -16.71 13.37 19.44
C LEU A 114 -17.25 14.19 20.62
N ARG A 115 -18.58 14.33 20.65
CA ARG A 115 -19.32 14.94 21.76
C ARG A 115 -18.84 14.39 23.11
N GLY A 116 -18.34 15.30 23.95
CA GLY A 116 -17.74 14.97 25.25
C GLY A 116 -16.24 15.24 25.33
N GLY A 117 -15.55 15.43 24.19
CA GLY A 117 -14.14 15.86 24.17
C GLY A 117 -13.14 14.80 24.63
N THR A 118 -13.61 13.60 24.99
CA THR A 118 -12.79 12.50 25.49
C THR A 118 -12.33 11.54 24.40
N GLN A 119 -13.00 11.55 23.24
CA GLN A 119 -12.77 10.62 22.15
C GLN A 119 -12.60 11.33 20.80
N VAL A 120 -11.71 10.79 19.97
CA VAL A 120 -11.44 11.25 18.62
C VAL A 120 -11.76 10.13 17.64
N ARG A 121 -12.50 10.46 16.59
CA ARG A 121 -12.76 9.61 15.43
C ARG A 121 -11.78 9.95 14.33
N ILE A 122 -11.04 8.95 13.88
CA ILE A 122 -10.14 8.99 12.73
C ILE A 122 -10.83 8.25 11.59
N GLU A 123 -11.06 8.94 10.48
CA GLU A 123 -11.46 8.32 9.22
C GLU A 123 -10.25 8.20 8.29
N THR A 124 -10.17 7.10 7.55
CA THR A 124 -9.05 6.83 6.63
C THR A 124 -9.52 6.69 5.18
N GLY A 125 -8.59 6.77 4.23
CA GLY A 125 -8.86 6.57 2.80
C GLY A 125 -9.23 5.13 2.39
N ARG A 126 -9.57 4.26 3.36
CA ARG A 126 -9.93 2.86 3.12
C ARG A 126 -11.33 2.76 2.55
N LYS A 127 -11.50 2.17 1.37
CA LYS A 127 -12.84 1.98 0.75
C LYS A 127 -13.71 0.90 1.41
N PHE A 128 -13.14 0.08 2.29
CA PHE A 128 -13.87 -1.01 2.95
C PHE A 128 -14.52 -0.52 4.25
N PRO A 129 -15.80 -0.85 4.51
CA PRO A 129 -16.54 -0.36 5.67
C PRO A 129 -15.91 -0.81 7.00
N LYS A 130 -15.28 -1.99 7.02
CA LYS A 130 -14.58 -2.52 8.20
C LYS A 130 -13.27 -1.77 8.43
N GLY A 131 -13.31 -0.78 9.32
CA GLY A 131 -12.16 0.03 9.73
C GLY A 131 -11.99 1.34 8.99
N TYR A 132 -12.99 1.79 8.24
CA TYR A 132 -13.03 3.14 7.67
C TYR A 132 -12.97 4.21 8.76
N HIS A 133 -13.76 4.02 9.83
CA HIS A 133 -13.78 4.86 11.03
C HIS A 133 -13.19 4.08 12.20
N ARG A 134 -12.34 4.75 12.98
CA ARG A 134 -11.80 4.22 14.24
C ARG A 134 -11.91 5.28 15.31
N VAL A 135 -12.40 4.89 16.48
CA VAL A 135 -12.58 5.79 17.63
C VAL A 135 -11.54 5.44 18.68
N TYR A 136 -10.80 6.44 19.13
CA TYR A 136 -9.81 6.30 20.19
C TYR A 136 -10.07 7.34 21.27
N PRO A 137 -9.78 7.04 22.55
CA PRO A 137 -9.71 8.07 23.55
C PRO A 137 -8.53 9.00 23.23
N ILE A 138 -8.71 10.30 23.48
CA ILE A 138 -7.71 11.32 23.12
C ILE A 138 -6.34 11.06 23.77
N GLN A 139 -6.35 10.47 24.98
CA GLN A 139 -5.16 10.11 25.75
C GLN A 139 -4.32 8.99 25.11
N ASP A 140 -4.92 8.19 24.24
CA ASP A 140 -4.23 7.10 23.53
C ASP A 140 -3.59 7.58 22.22
N ILE A 141 -3.97 8.75 21.71
CA ILE A 141 -3.42 9.33 20.48
C ILE A 141 -2.25 10.23 20.84
N GLN A 142 -1.11 9.99 20.20
CA GLN A 142 0.08 10.82 20.37
C GLN A 142 0.65 11.18 19.00
N CYS A 143 1.00 12.44 18.83
CA CYS A 143 1.81 12.84 17.68
C CYS A 143 3.24 12.38 17.93
N ARG A 144 3.85 11.64 16.98
CA ARG A 144 5.27 11.26 17.09
C ARG A 144 6.21 12.45 16.85
N GLN A 145 5.69 13.56 16.35
CA GLN A 145 6.45 14.76 16.04
C GLN A 145 6.06 15.89 17.00
N GLN A 146 7.03 16.65 17.48
CA GLN A 146 6.77 17.89 18.23
C GLN A 146 6.23 18.93 17.25
N LEU A 147 4.93 19.22 17.36
CA LEU A 147 4.26 20.25 16.55
C LEU A 147 4.32 21.63 17.22
N ALA A 148 4.15 21.67 18.54
CA ALA A 148 4.29 22.87 19.35
C ALA A 148 5.66 22.87 20.03
N THR A 149 6.47 23.90 19.75
CA THR A 149 7.79 24.12 20.35
C THR A 149 7.79 25.27 21.35
N ASN A 150 6.70 26.06 21.41
CA ASN A 150 6.56 27.29 22.18
C ASN A 150 7.71 28.30 21.95
N VAL A 151 8.44 28.14 20.84
CA VAL A 151 9.60 28.96 20.48
C VAL A 151 9.29 29.66 19.16
N GLY A 152 9.44 30.99 19.12
CA GLY A 152 9.12 31.83 17.97
C GLY A 152 7.68 32.38 17.99
N PRO A 153 7.35 33.32 17.09
CA PRO A 153 6.11 34.11 17.11
C PRO A 153 4.81 33.28 16.99
N GLN A 154 4.89 32.04 16.50
CA GLN A 154 3.74 31.12 16.45
C GLN A 154 3.88 29.90 17.38
N GLY A 155 4.98 29.76 18.11
CA GLY A 155 5.19 28.65 19.05
C GLY A 155 5.14 27.24 18.44
N THR A 156 5.21 27.11 17.11
CA THR A 156 5.15 25.83 16.38
C THR A 156 6.48 25.55 15.70
N SER A 157 6.83 24.27 15.53
CA SER A 157 8.05 23.90 14.82
C SER A 157 7.92 24.38 13.36
N PRO A 158 8.77 25.32 12.88
CA PRO A 158 8.72 25.74 11.50
C PRO A 158 8.94 24.53 10.59
N VAL A 159 8.23 24.49 9.47
CA VAL A 159 8.46 23.51 8.41
C VAL A 159 9.86 23.77 7.86
N LYS A 160 10.87 23.11 8.40
CA LYS A 160 12.22 23.16 7.82
C LYS A 160 12.16 22.57 6.41
N GLU A 161 12.87 23.16 5.45
CA GLU A 161 13.09 22.55 4.15
C GLU A 161 13.69 21.15 4.36
N GLY A 162 13.05 20.13 3.79
CA GLY A 162 13.39 18.71 4.03
C GLY A 162 12.66 18.03 5.20
N SER A 163 11.80 18.74 5.95
CA SER A 163 10.94 18.10 6.96
C SER A 163 9.81 17.29 6.31
N SER A 164 9.31 16.26 7.01
CA SER A 164 8.29 15.38 6.44
C SER A 164 7.02 16.16 6.09
N THR A 165 6.50 15.91 4.90
CA THR A 165 5.23 16.45 4.40
C THR A 165 4.00 15.94 5.18
N HIS A 166 4.20 14.93 6.03
CA HIS A 166 3.16 14.27 6.81
C HIS A 166 3.42 14.37 8.30
N ILE A 167 2.34 14.49 9.07
CA ILE A 167 2.28 14.34 10.52
C ILE A 167 1.94 12.87 10.83
N MET A 168 2.70 12.26 11.73
CA MET A 168 2.47 10.87 12.14
C MET A 168 1.69 10.83 13.47
N LEU A 169 0.46 10.33 13.40
CA LEU A 169 -0.37 10.06 14.58
C LEU A 169 -0.22 8.60 15.00
N GLY A 170 0.38 8.35 16.16
CA GLY A 170 0.40 7.03 16.80
C GLY A 170 -0.79 6.83 17.72
N SER A 171 -1.24 5.59 17.87
CA SER A 171 -2.12 5.18 18.97
C SER A 171 -1.43 4.10 19.80
N LYS A 172 -1.57 4.13 21.13
CA LYS A 172 -1.03 3.06 22.00
C LYS A 172 -1.56 1.66 21.64
N LYS A 173 -2.77 1.58 21.07
CA LYS A 173 -3.42 0.33 20.68
C LYS A 173 -2.98 -0.18 19.31
N GLU A 174 -2.28 0.63 18.50
CA GLU A 174 -1.86 0.26 17.16
C GLU A 174 -0.34 0.30 16.99
N ARG A 175 0.19 -0.75 16.35
CA ARG A 175 1.63 -0.81 16.03
C ARG A 175 2.07 0.17 14.94
N MET A 176 1.14 0.67 14.14
CA MET A 176 1.41 1.53 12.99
C MET A 176 0.75 2.89 13.15
N ALA A 177 1.46 3.95 12.75
CA ALA A 177 0.95 5.31 12.78
C ALA A 177 0.04 5.62 11.58
N PHE A 178 -0.85 6.59 11.76
CA PHE A 178 -1.61 7.22 10.69
C PHE A 178 -0.87 8.43 10.15
N PHE A 179 -1.09 8.75 8.89
CA PHE A 179 -0.50 9.89 8.21
C PHE A 179 -1.54 10.98 8.01
N ILE A 180 -1.24 12.18 8.49
CA ILE A 180 -1.99 13.40 8.18
C ILE A 180 -1.13 14.23 7.23
N ASP A 181 -1.70 14.66 6.11
CA ASP A 181 -1.02 15.60 5.21
C ASP A 181 -1.01 17.00 5.83
N ARG A 182 0.18 17.60 5.97
CA ARG A 182 0.35 18.97 6.52
C ARG A 182 -0.29 20.05 5.66
N ARG A 183 -0.53 19.76 4.37
CA ARG A 183 -1.21 20.67 3.42
C ARG A 183 -2.74 20.62 3.55
N GLY A 184 -3.28 19.76 4.41
CA GLY A 184 -4.71 19.73 4.69
C GLY A 184 -5.15 20.95 5.48
N TRP A 185 -6.45 21.20 5.45
CA TRP A 185 -7.07 22.32 6.16
C TRP A 185 -7.39 21.90 7.57
N PHE A 186 -6.81 22.63 8.53
CA PHE A 186 -7.20 22.53 9.93
C PHE A 186 -8.30 23.56 10.18
N LYS A 187 -9.49 23.12 10.57
CA LYS A 187 -10.58 24.03 10.93
C LYS A 187 -10.20 24.68 12.26
N ASP A 188 -9.89 25.97 12.19
CA ASP A 188 -9.71 26.79 13.38
C ASP A 188 -11.08 26.88 14.05
N THR A 189 -11.23 26.12 15.13
CA THR A 189 -12.38 26.28 16.00
C THR A 189 -11.91 27.20 17.09
N THR A 190 -12.18 28.49 16.90
CA THR A 190 -12.22 29.45 17.98
C THR A 190 -13.14 28.87 19.06
N LEU A 191 -12.51 28.28 20.09
CA LEU A 191 -13.10 27.78 21.32
C LEU A 191 -12.83 28.81 22.42
#